data_AF-A0A1H7P8N6-F1
#
_entry.id   AF-A0A1H7P8N6-F1
#
_cell.length_a   1.000
_cell.length_b   1.000
_cell.length_c   1.000
_cell.angle_alpha   90.00
_cell.angle_beta   90.00
_cell.angle_gamma   90.00
#
_symmetry.space_group_name_H-M   'P 1'
#
loop_
_entity.id
_entity.type
_entity.pdbx_description
1 polymer ?
#
loop_
_entity_poly.entity_id
_entity_poly.type
_entity_poly.pdbx_seq_one_letter_code
_entity_poly.pdbx_strand_id
1 'polypeptide(L)'
;MENLPRTCDIAPVRRNRPPYRRWSFRRLMARLLVGIALVLLVSTTVVIGGLRWMDPPTTAFILRHENSSATSGYKVPVRHEWVSREHIAPEAAYAVIAAEDQNFMNHRGFDFGSIRAAIREYRAGGRLRGASTISQQAAKNVFLWPERSLLRKGVEAYLTVFIEWLWPKQRILEVYLNAAQFGPNIYGVEAASQAYFDKPASALTQSEAARLAAVLPGPVRLRANQPSSYVLERQAWIEHQVPQLKKAGYLKGVWGPPERIMTGTVPENRLIPVSDDRVTQDPPQPLLFSIQEGMMTTLINLHAPDETARWHVINDGVMGGLSRSRFDISEDGVAVFTGEISLANSGGFASVRRAPEALGMGQARGIRLQVRGDGRTYQLRLRSDTDDNAMAYRQHFATTDRQWQEVQLPFSRFEPVYRGRVLPDAPLLDPARIRQVGFMLADKAPGPFVLEIGSVDLME
;
A
#
# COMPACT_ATOMS: atom_id res chain seq x y z
N MET A 1 58.13 69.01 70.61
CA MET A 1 57.58 69.66 69.39
C MET A 1 58.55 69.32 68.29
N GLU A 2 58.21 68.66 67.19
CA GLU A 2 56.97 68.73 66.43
C GLU A 2 56.87 67.53 65.47
N ASN A 3 55.64 67.18 65.11
CA ASN A 3 55.23 65.98 64.40
C ASN A 3 55.80 65.84 62.98
N LEU A 4 56.13 64.60 62.57
CA LEU A 4 56.12 64.20 61.17
C LEU A 4 55.29 62.91 60.98
N PRO A 5 54.58 62.77 59.84
CA PRO A 5 53.21 62.26 59.82
C PRO A 5 53.07 60.79 59.46
N ARG A 6 51.89 60.29 59.79
CA ARG A 6 51.39 58.93 59.64
C ARG A 6 51.29 58.51 58.16
N THR A 7 51.68 57.26 57.94
CA THR A 7 51.30 56.32 56.87
C THR A 7 50.28 56.82 55.83
N CYS A 8 50.73 56.91 54.58
CA CYS A 8 49.87 57.06 53.42
C CYS A 8 49.28 55.69 53.06
N ASP A 9 48.03 55.43 53.46
CA ASP A 9 47.22 54.31 53.01
C ASP A 9 46.83 54.52 51.54
N ILE A 10 47.40 53.70 50.65
CA ILE A 10 47.00 53.66 49.24
C ILE A 10 45.70 52.85 49.16
N ALA A 11 44.57 53.55 49.00
CA ALA A 11 43.27 52.92 48.78
C ALA A 11 43.28 52.07 47.49
N PRO A 12 42.68 50.86 47.47
CA PRO A 12 42.64 50.03 46.28
C PRO A 12 41.76 50.68 45.20
N VAL A 13 42.34 50.89 44.02
CA VAL A 13 41.63 51.33 42.81
C VAL A 13 40.51 50.34 42.48
N ARG A 14 39.25 50.72 42.70
CA ARG A 14 38.09 49.97 42.21
C ARG A 14 38.10 49.98 40.69
N ARG A 15 38.60 48.91 40.07
CA ARG A 15 38.40 48.65 38.64
C ARG A 15 36.91 48.40 38.40
N ASN A 16 36.19 49.43 37.97
CA ASN A 16 34.86 49.29 37.36
C ASN A 16 35.01 48.44 36.08
N ARG A 17 34.82 47.13 36.20
CA ARG A 17 34.63 46.26 35.02
C ARG A 17 33.26 46.65 34.43
N PRO A 18 33.18 47.02 33.13
CA PRO A 18 31.89 47.31 32.52
C PRO A 18 30.99 46.07 32.68
N PRO A 19 29.67 46.23 32.92
CA PRO A 19 28.78 45.10 33.03
C PRO A 19 28.91 44.29 31.72
N TYR A 20 29.38 43.06 31.83
CA TYR A 20 29.49 42.16 30.69
C TYR A 20 28.10 42.05 30.06
N ARG A 21 27.92 42.77 28.95
CA ARG A 21 26.65 42.91 28.23
C ARG A 21 26.30 41.53 27.73
N ARG A 22 25.54 40.77 28.53
CA ARG A 22 24.89 39.52 28.15
C ARG A 22 23.99 39.87 26.97
N TRP A 23 24.55 39.90 25.76
CA TRP A 23 23.80 39.79 24.53
C TRP A 23 22.91 38.59 24.75
N SER A 24 21.63 38.85 24.99
CA SER A 24 20.73 37.87 25.54
C SER A 24 20.71 36.72 24.56
N PHE A 25 21.30 35.59 24.94
CA PHE A 25 21.38 34.36 24.15
C PHE A 25 20.03 34.03 23.49
N ARG A 26 18.93 34.35 24.18
CA ARG A 26 17.54 34.32 23.71
C ARG A 26 17.27 35.14 22.44
N ARG A 27 17.78 36.38 22.32
CA ARG A 27 17.65 37.22 21.11
C ARG A 27 18.48 36.70 19.94
N LEU A 28 19.67 36.15 20.21
CA LEU A 28 20.47 35.50 19.17
C LEU A 28 19.77 34.25 18.65
N MET A 29 19.29 33.39 19.55
CA MET A 29 18.55 32.18 19.22
C MET A 29 17.25 32.50 18.47
N ALA A 30 16.51 33.53 18.90
CA ALA A 30 15.31 33.99 18.20
C ALA A 30 15.62 34.47 16.77
N ARG A 31 16.69 35.24 16.56
CA ARG A 31 17.12 35.66 15.22
C ARG A 31 17.52 34.47 14.33
N LEU A 32 18.18 33.48 14.90
CA LEU A 32 18.57 32.26 14.18
C LEU A 32 17.33 31.45 13.78
N LEU A 33 16.38 31.25 14.69
CA LEU A 33 15.11 30.56 14.39
C LEU A 33 14.28 31.30 13.34
N VAL A 34 14.20 32.63 13.42
CA VAL A 34 13.54 33.46 12.40
C VAL A 34 14.27 33.35 11.06
N GLY A 35 15.60 33.34 11.06
CA GLY A 35 16.42 33.14 9.86
C GLY A 35 16.16 31.79 9.20
N ILE A 36 16.13 30.70 9.98
CA ILE A 36 15.79 29.36 9.49
C ILE A 36 14.37 29.34 8.92
N ALA A 37 13.39 29.89 9.66
CA ALA A 37 12.01 29.95 9.20
C ALA A 37 11.87 30.73 7.88
N LEU A 38 12.58 31.84 7.72
CA LEU A 38 12.62 32.62 6.48
C LEU A 38 13.26 31.84 5.34
N VAL A 39 14.39 31.16 5.58
CA VAL A 39 15.04 30.31 4.57
C VAL A 39 14.11 29.20 4.12
N LEU A 40 13.43 28.50 5.04
CA LEU A 40 12.45 27.46 4.71
C LEU A 40 11.24 28.01 3.94
N LEU A 41 10.77 29.21 4.29
CA LEU A 41 9.68 29.88 3.60
C LEU A 41 10.06 30.25 2.15
N VAL A 42 11.23 30.87 1.99
CA VAL A 42 11.74 31.29 0.67
C VAL A 42 12.05 30.05 -0.18
N SER A 43 12.71 29.03 0.37
CA SER A 43 13.03 27.82 -0.38
C SER A 43 11.77 27.08 -0.82
N THR A 44 10.77 26.95 0.06
CA THR A 44 9.47 26.34 -0.29
C THR A 44 8.77 27.13 -1.39
N THR A 45 8.77 28.47 -1.29
CA THR A 45 8.17 29.35 -2.31
C THR A 45 8.86 29.19 -3.65
N VAL A 46 10.19 29.16 -3.68
CA VAL A 46 10.99 29.01 -4.91
C VAL A 46 10.76 27.63 -5.54
N VAL A 47 10.83 26.55 -4.75
CA VAL A 47 10.67 25.18 -5.26
C VAL A 47 9.25 24.96 -5.80
N ILE A 48 8.22 25.27 -5.00
CA ILE A 48 6.83 25.10 -5.45
C ILE A 48 6.53 26.08 -6.58
N GLY A 49 6.99 27.33 -6.50
CA GLY A 49 6.83 28.32 -7.56
C GLY A 49 7.43 27.86 -8.90
N GLY A 50 8.64 27.29 -8.89
CA GLY A 50 9.26 26.75 -10.11
C GLY A 50 8.47 25.59 -10.73
N LEU A 51 7.96 24.68 -9.91
CA LEU A 51 7.13 23.54 -10.35
C LEU A 51 5.75 23.93 -10.91
N ARG A 52 5.39 25.22 -10.84
CA ARG A 52 4.25 25.76 -11.59
C ARG A 52 4.43 25.62 -13.10
N TRP A 53 5.67 25.77 -13.58
CA TRP A 53 6.02 25.75 -15.00
C TRP A 53 6.91 24.58 -15.40
N MET A 54 7.57 23.96 -14.42
CA MET A 54 8.44 22.80 -14.63
C MET A 54 7.77 21.54 -14.14
N ASP A 55 7.89 20.48 -14.92
CA ASP A 55 7.44 19.16 -14.52
C ASP A 55 8.41 18.56 -13.48
N PRO A 56 7.90 18.03 -12.36
CA PRO A 56 8.71 17.27 -11.42
C PRO A 56 9.42 16.11 -12.16
N PRO A 57 10.76 16.03 -12.13
CA PRO A 57 11.49 14.95 -12.82
C PRO A 57 11.24 13.58 -12.20
N THR A 58 10.78 13.55 -10.93
CA THR A 58 10.38 12.36 -10.18
C THR A 58 9.47 12.79 -9.03
N THR A 59 8.92 11.83 -8.31
CA THR A 59 8.09 12.08 -7.12
C THR A 59 8.64 11.35 -5.90
N ALA A 60 8.35 11.83 -4.69
CA ALA A 60 8.76 11.18 -3.45
C ALA A 60 8.30 9.72 -3.36
N PHE A 61 7.16 9.38 -3.97
CA PHE A 61 6.67 8.00 -4.07
C PHE A 61 7.54 7.12 -4.98
N ILE A 62 7.97 7.63 -6.14
CA ILE A 62 8.84 6.90 -7.08
C ILE A 62 10.23 6.70 -6.45
N LEU A 63 10.83 7.76 -5.89
CA LEU A 63 12.13 7.71 -5.22
C LEU A 63 12.18 6.71 -4.06
N ARG A 64 11.10 6.64 -3.25
CA ARG A 64 11.01 5.64 -2.18
C ARG A 64 11.00 4.22 -2.74
N HIS A 65 10.24 3.98 -3.81
CA HIS A 65 10.15 2.65 -4.41
C HIS A 65 11.52 2.19 -4.94
N GLU A 66 12.26 3.07 -5.59
CA GLU A 66 13.61 2.81 -6.07
C GLU A 66 14.60 2.52 -4.93
N ASN A 67 14.55 3.30 -3.84
CA ASN A 67 15.40 3.08 -2.66
C ASN A 67 15.06 1.79 -1.91
N SER A 68 13.77 1.46 -1.74
CA SER A 68 13.35 0.20 -1.13
C SER A 68 13.75 -1.01 -1.97
N SER A 69 13.76 -0.88 -3.29
CA SER A 69 14.22 -1.91 -4.24
C SER A 69 15.75 -2.07 -4.24
N ALA A 70 16.50 -0.98 -4.03
CA ALA A 70 17.96 -1.02 -3.91
C ALA A 70 18.44 -1.76 -2.64
N THR A 71 17.79 -1.53 -1.50
CA THR A 71 18.14 -2.20 -0.23
C THR A 71 17.81 -3.71 -0.23
N SER A 72 16.86 -4.14 -1.06
CA SER A 72 16.45 -5.55 -1.19
C SER A 72 17.14 -6.31 -2.32
N GLY A 73 18.08 -5.66 -3.03
CA GLY A 73 18.89 -6.28 -4.09
C GLY A 73 18.15 -6.54 -5.41
N TYR A 74 16.87 -6.15 -5.52
CA TYR A 74 16.03 -6.39 -6.70
C TYR A 74 15.33 -5.11 -7.14
N LYS A 75 15.67 -4.61 -8.34
CA LYS A 75 15.03 -3.43 -8.94
C LYS A 75 13.72 -3.83 -9.62
N VAL A 76 12.58 -3.53 -8.99
CA VAL A 76 11.28 -3.63 -9.67
C VAL A 76 11.13 -2.40 -10.58
N PRO A 77 10.94 -2.55 -11.90
CA PRO A 77 10.84 -1.41 -12.80
C PRO A 77 9.56 -0.61 -12.52
N VAL A 78 9.72 0.69 -12.32
CA VAL A 78 8.62 1.65 -12.19
C VAL A 78 8.19 2.10 -13.58
N ARG A 79 6.89 2.05 -13.87
CA ARG A 79 6.32 2.67 -15.07
C ARG A 79 5.82 4.06 -14.72
N HIS A 80 6.48 5.07 -15.28
CA HIS A 80 6.11 6.47 -15.15
C HIS A 80 6.44 7.19 -16.45
N GLU A 81 5.48 7.94 -16.95
CA GLU A 81 5.65 8.84 -18.10
C GLU A 81 4.85 10.10 -17.80
N TRP A 82 5.53 11.25 -17.86
CA TRP A 82 4.89 12.53 -17.65
C TRP A 82 4.33 13.05 -18.97
N VAL A 83 3.06 13.46 -18.96
CA VAL A 83 2.40 14.09 -20.11
C VAL A 83 1.77 15.42 -19.71
N SER A 84 1.85 16.40 -20.59
CA SER A 84 1.20 17.70 -20.36
C SER A 84 -0.32 17.55 -20.41
N ARG A 85 -1.04 18.45 -19.73
CA ARG A 85 -2.52 18.43 -19.66
C ARG A 85 -3.22 18.40 -21.03
N GLU A 86 -2.60 18.95 -22.08
CA GLU A 86 -3.15 18.95 -23.44
C GLU A 86 -3.15 17.54 -24.07
N HIS A 87 -2.30 16.66 -23.57
CA HIS A 87 -2.19 15.25 -23.97
C HIS A 87 -2.93 14.30 -23.00
N ILE A 88 -3.74 14.85 -22.09
CA ILE A 88 -4.60 14.06 -21.20
C ILE A 88 -6.06 14.28 -21.61
N ALA A 89 -6.79 13.19 -21.86
CA ALA A 89 -8.21 13.29 -22.17
C ALA A 89 -8.97 14.06 -21.07
N PRO A 90 -9.85 15.03 -21.42
CA PRO A 90 -10.71 15.71 -20.45
C PRO A 90 -11.49 14.75 -19.55
N GLU A 91 -11.86 13.59 -20.08
CA GLU A 91 -12.50 12.47 -19.40
C GLU A 91 -11.75 12.06 -18.13
N ALA A 92 -10.41 11.96 -18.19
CA ALA A 92 -9.58 11.58 -17.04
C ALA A 92 -9.63 12.65 -15.93
N ALA A 93 -9.57 13.92 -16.31
CA ALA A 93 -9.68 15.03 -15.37
C ALA A 93 -11.07 15.08 -14.71
N TYR A 94 -12.14 14.95 -15.50
CA TYR A 94 -13.50 14.88 -14.97
C TYR A 94 -13.72 13.67 -14.04
N ALA A 95 -13.22 12.50 -14.42
CA ALA A 95 -13.35 11.28 -13.62
C ALA A 95 -12.65 11.41 -12.26
N VAL A 96 -11.45 11.98 -12.23
CA VAL A 96 -10.72 12.21 -10.97
C VAL A 96 -11.41 13.24 -10.09
N ILE A 97 -11.86 14.37 -10.65
CA ILE A 97 -12.65 15.37 -9.89
C ILE A 97 -13.90 14.69 -9.31
N ALA A 98 -14.63 13.91 -10.10
CA ALA A 98 -15.82 13.20 -9.63
C ALA A 98 -15.51 12.20 -8.50
N ALA A 99 -14.41 11.46 -8.62
CA ALA A 99 -14.07 10.35 -7.73
C ALA A 99 -13.46 10.79 -6.40
N GLU A 100 -12.60 11.80 -6.43
CA GLU A 100 -11.73 12.19 -5.32
C GLU A 100 -12.18 13.51 -4.67
N ASP A 101 -12.71 14.47 -5.45
CA ASP A 101 -12.91 15.83 -4.97
C ASP A 101 -13.89 16.64 -5.85
N GLN A 102 -15.19 16.39 -5.70
CA GLN A 102 -16.22 17.04 -6.54
C GLN A 102 -16.25 18.56 -6.40
N ASN A 103 -15.76 19.09 -5.27
CA ASN A 103 -15.75 20.51 -4.96
C ASN A 103 -14.40 21.18 -5.30
N PHE A 104 -13.51 20.47 -6.00
CA PHE A 104 -12.14 20.88 -6.29
C PHE A 104 -12.00 22.31 -6.83
N MET A 105 -12.92 22.72 -7.71
CA MET A 105 -12.88 24.02 -8.37
C MET A 105 -13.26 25.19 -7.45
N ASN A 106 -13.97 24.93 -6.34
CA ASN A 106 -14.52 26.00 -5.51
C ASN A 106 -13.75 26.20 -4.20
N HIS A 107 -13.03 25.18 -3.71
CA HIS A 107 -12.24 25.30 -2.48
C HIS A 107 -10.80 25.76 -2.75
N ARG A 108 -10.05 26.11 -1.70
CA ARG A 108 -8.62 26.48 -1.75
C ARG A 108 -7.78 25.51 -0.93
N GLY A 109 -7.63 24.28 -1.43
CA GLY A 109 -6.88 23.20 -0.79
C GLY A 109 -7.61 22.36 0.25
N PHE A 110 -8.63 22.91 0.91
CA PHE A 110 -9.35 22.19 1.97
C PHE A 110 -10.86 22.30 1.78
N ASP A 111 -11.55 21.16 1.79
CA ASP A 111 -13.00 21.11 1.83
C ASP A 111 -13.49 20.93 3.27
N PHE A 112 -13.67 22.05 3.98
CA PHE A 112 -14.23 22.06 5.33
C PHE A 112 -15.68 21.56 5.39
N GLY A 113 -16.42 21.61 4.26
CA GLY A 113 -17.74 21.03 4.15
C GLY A 113 -17.68 19.51 4.27
N SER A 114 -16.87 18.89 3.41
CA SER A 114 -16.63 17.44 3.39
C SER A 114 -15.97 16.93 4.68
N ILE A 115 -15.03 17.68 5.28
CA ILE A 115 -14.44 17.33 6.59
C ILE A 115 -15.52 17.32 7.69
N ARG A 116 -16.36 18.36 7.76
CA ARG A 116 -17.44 18.41 8.77
C ARG A 116 -18.46 17.30 8.55
N ALA A 117 -18.79 16.98 7.30
CA ALA A 117 -19.69 15.87 6.97
C ALA A 117 -19.11 14.52 7.43
N ALA A 118 -17.84 14.23 7.12
CA ALA A 118 -17.16 13.01 7.53
C ALA A 118 -17.09 12.86 9.06
N ILE A 119 -16.86 13.96 9.80
CA ILE A 119 -16.88 13.95 11.26
C ILE A 119 -18.28 13.68 11.81
N ARG A 120 -19.34 14.26 11.22
CA ARG A 120 -20.72 14.01 11.64
C ARG A 120 -21.12 12.56 11.42
N GLU A 121 -20.80 11.98 10.26
CA GLU A 121 -21.05 10.57 9.94
C GLU A 121 -20.32 9.64 10.92
N TYR A 122 -19.05 9.95 11.22
CA TYR A 122 -18.29 9.19 12.21
C TYR A 122 -18.90 9.26 13.62
N ARG A 123 -19.32 10.46 14.06
CA ARG A 123 -20.00 10.64 15.35
C ARG A 123 -21.37 9.95 15.41
N ALA A 124 -22.03 9.77 14.27
CA ALA A 124 -23.28 9.04 14.15
C ALA A 124 -23.10 7.51 14.07
N GLY A 125 -21.89 6.98 14.28
CA GLY A 125 -21.59 5.54 14.26
C GLY A 125 -21.14 5.00 12.91
N GLY A 126 -21.01 5.86 11.89
CA GLY A 126 -20.46 5.49 10.59
C GLY A 126 -18.94 5.36 10.58
N ARG A 127 -18.38 4.79 9.51
CA ARG A 127 -16.93 4.74 9.31
C ARG A 127 -16.39 6.11 8.91
N LEU A 128 -15.27 6.53 9.48
CA LEU A 128 -14.60 7.76 9.06
C LEU A 128 -14.12 7.64 7.61
N ARG A 129 -14.75 8.40 6.72
CA ARG A 129 -14.34 8.51 5.30
C ARG A 129 -13.18 9.50 5.16
N GLY A 130 -12.34 9.28 4.16
CA GLY A 130 -11.24 10.21 3.83
C GLY A 130 -11.80 11.52 3.27
N ALA A 131 -11.41 12.65 3.85
CA ALA A 131 -11.81 14.00 3.40
C ALA A 131 -10.62 14.79 2.81
N SER A 132 -9.67 14.11 2.17
CA SER A 132 -8.48 14.77 1.58
C SER A 132 -8.76 15.19 0.14
N THR A 133 -8.51 16.46 -0.16
CA THR A 133 -8.72 17.07 -1.50
C THR A 133 -7.67 16.63 -2.50
N ILE A 134 -7.90 16.87 -3.80
CA ILE A 134 -6.90 16.62 -4.86
C ILE A 134 -5.60 17.40 -4.57
N SER A 135 -5.69 18.63 -4.08
CA SER A 135 -4.52 19.45 -3.74
C SER A 135 -3.69 18.87 -2.59
N GLN A 136 -4.36 18.35 -1.56
CA GLN A 136 -3.69 17.64 -0.46
C GLN A 136 -3.02 16.35 -0.94
N GLN A 137 -3.69 15.63 -1.83
CA GLN A 137 -3.14 14.41 -2.40
C GLN A 137 -1.98 14.70 -3.37
N ALA A 138 -2.01 15.79 -4.13
CA ALA A 138 -0.88 16.25 -4.94
C ALA A 138 0.33 16.59 -4.06
N ALA A 139 0.12 17.34 -2.96
CA ALA A 139 1.16 17.64 -1.98
C ALA A 139 1.79 16.34 -1.43
N LYS A 140 0.95 15.38 -1.06
CA LYS A 140 1.35 14.07 -0.55
C LYS A 140 2.14 13.28 -1.59
N ASN A 141 1.66 13.17 -2.82
CA ASN A 141 2.25 12.30 -3.85
C ASN A 141 3.59 12.84 -4.36
N VAL A 142 3.70 14.17 -4.53
CA VAL A 142 4.90 14.80 -5.08
C VAL A 142 6.00 14.94 -4.04
N PHE A 143 5.69 15.47 -2.85
CA PHE A 143 6.70 15.93 -1.90
C PHE A 143 6.89 15.03 -0.67
N LEU A 144 5.94 14.15 -0.37
CA LEU A 144 5.92 13.40 0.89
C LEU A 144 5.94 11.90 0.67
N TRP A 145 6.38 11.17 1.70
CA TRP A 145 6.39 9.71 1.70
C TRP A 145 5.10 9.13 2.32
N PRO A 146 4.74 7.87 2.01
CA PRO A 146 3.46 7.25 2.40
C PRO A 146 3.15 7.07 3.91
N GLU A 147 4.05 7.41 4.83
CA GLU A 147 3.89 7.07 6.26
C GLU A 147 2.74 7.80 6.94
N ARG A 148 2.02 7.15 7.85
CA ARG A 148 0.90 7.78 8.56
C ARG A 148 1.39 8.43 9.86
N SER A 149 1.72 9.72 9.80
CA SER A 149 2.08 10.53 10.97
C SER A 149 1.29 11.85 11.00
N LEU A 150 0.91 12.32 12.20
CA LEU A 150 0.28 13.63 12.40
C LEU A 150 1.20 14.77 11.96
N LEU A 151 2.51 14.64 12.21
CA LEU A 151 3.51 15.61 11.75
C LEU A 151 3.52 15.70 10.23
N ARG A 152 3.56 14.54 9.54
CA ARG A 152 3.48 14.48 8.07
C ARG A 152 2.18 15.12 7.57
N LYS A 153 1.05 14.88 8.23
CA LYS A 153 -0.23 15.51 7.85
C LYS A 153 -0.20 17.04 8.05
N GLY A 154 0.51 17.54 9.05
CA GLY A 154 0.78 18.97 9.22
C GLY A 154 1.63 19.56 8.09
N VAL A 155 2.70 18.86 7.68
CA VAL A 155 3.52 19.25 6.53
C VAL A 155 2.72 19.22 5.22
N GLU A 156 1.87 18.20 5.03
CA GLU A 156 0.96 18.12 3.88
C GLU A 156 0.03 19.34 3.82
N ALA A 157 -0.54 19.76 4.96
CA ALA A 157 -1.37 20.95 5.02
C ALA A 157 -0.58 22.23 4.69
N TYR A 158 0.64 22.37 5.22
CA TYR A 158 1.53 23.48 4.90
C TYR A 158 1.82 23.56 3.40
N LEU A 159 2.25 22.46 2.77
CA LEU A 159 2.54 22.41 1.34
C LEU A 159 1.28 22.64 0.48
N THR A 160 0.12 22.16 0.92
CA THR A 160 -1.16 22.38 0.22
C THR A 160 -1.48 23.87 0.10
N VAL A 161 -1.22 24.66 1.15
CA VAL A 161 -1.43 26.12 1.10
C VAL A 161 -0.55 26.76 0.04
N PHE A 162 0.73 26.38 -0.05
CA PHE A 162 1.64 26.89 -1.08
C PHE A 162 1.23 26.47 -2.49
N ILE A 163 0.84 25.22 -2.67
CA ILE A 163 0.37 24.70 -3.96
C ILE A 163 -0.86 25.49 -4.43
N GLU A 164 -1.84 25.72 -3.57
CA GLU A 164 -3.06 26.46 -3.93
C GLU A 164 -2.84 27.97 -4.10
N TRP A 165 -1.79 28.52 -3.48
CA TRP A 165 -1.41 29.90 -3.69
C TRP A 165 -0.64 30.11 -4.99
N LEU A 166 0.26 29.18 -5.33
CA LEU A 166 1.21 29.34 -6.43
C LEU A 166 0.77 28.65 -7.72
N TRP A 167 -0.03 27.58 -7.66
CA TRP A 167 -0.43 26.82 -8.85
C TRP A 167 -1.89 27.08 -9.21
N PRO A 168 -2.21 27.31 -10.50
CA PRO A 168 -3.59 27.36 -10.93
C PRO A 168 -4.20 25.94 -10.83
N LYS A 169 -5.53 25.84 -10.68
CA LYS A 169 -6.25 24.57 -10.49
C LYS A 169 -5.92 23.52 -11.57
N GLN A 170 -5.74 23.97 -12.81
CA GLN A 170 -5.36 23.11 -13.92
C GLN A 170 -3.99 22.47 -13.69
N ARG A 171 -3.01 23.24 -13.23
CA ARG A 171 -1.67 22.71 -12.93
C ARG A 171 -1.71 21.72 -11.77
N ILE A 172 -2.50 22.01 -10.73
CA ILE A 172 -2.66 21.08 -9.59
C ILE A 172 -3.21 19.73 -10.07
N LEU A 173 -4.24 19.76 -10.93
CA LEU A 173 -4.86 18.55 -11.46
C LEU A 173 -3.92 17.78 -12.40
N GLU A 174 -3.16 18.48 -13.24
CA GLU A 174 -2.14 17.89 -14.12
C GLU A 174 -1.04 17.19 -13.32
N VAL A 175 -0.51 17.87 -12.31
CA VAL A 175 0.51 17.30 -11.43
C VAL A 175 -0.05 16.10 -10.66
N TYR A 176 -1.30 16.19 -10.19
CA TYR A 176 -1.95 15.05 -9.54
C TYR A 176 -2.07 13.85 -10.48
N LEU A 177 -2.57 14.03 -11.70
CA LEU A 177 -2.77 12.97 -12.69
C LEU A 177 -1.45 12.30 -13.10
N ASN A 178 -0.35 13.05 -13.14
CA ASN A 178 0.98 12.50 -13.44
C ASN A 178 1.70 11.90 -12.23
N ALA A 179 1.35 12.29 -11.01
CA ALA A 179 1.99 11.79 -9.78
C ALA A 179 1.20 10.65 -9.11
N ALA A 180 -0.10 10.53 -9.37
CA ALA A 180 -0.94 9.52 -8.75
C ALA A 180 -0.53 8.11 -9.16
N GLN A 181 -0.64 7.18 -8.21
CA GLN A 181 -0.44 5.76 -8.47
C GLN A 181 -1.78 5.16 -8.93
N PHE A 182 -1.79 4.50 -10.09
CA PHE A 182 -2.97 3.83 -10.65
C PHE A 182 -2.86 2.30 -10.63
N GLY A 183 -1.71 1.77 -10.22
CA GLY A 183 -1.44 0.35 -10.17
C GLY A 183 -0.20 0.00 -9.37
N PRO A 184 0.06 -1.29 -9.12
CA PRO A 184 1.36 -1.74 -8.62
C PRO A 184 2.47 -1.23 -9.55
N ASN A 185 3.29 -0.31 -9.06
CA ASN A 185 4.41 0.30 -9.76
C ASN A 185 4.04 1.07 -11.05
N ILE A 186 2.79 1.50 -11.16
CA ILE A 186 2.29 2.31 -12.28
C ILE A 186 1.89 3.67 -11.72
N TYR A 187 2.67 4.70 -12.06
CA TYR A 187 2.47 6.08 -11.65
C TYR A 187 2.20 6.94 -12.87
N GLY A 188 1.27 7.87 -12.74
CA GLY A 188 0.85 8.74 -13.84
C GLY A 188 -0.21 8.12 -14.74
N VAL A 189 -1.08 8.98 -15.26
CA VAL A 189 -2.22 8.58 -16.10
C VAL A 189 -1.78 8.02 -17.46
N GLU A 190 -0.67 8.49 -18.03
CA GLU A 190 -0.13 7.98 -19.29
C GLU A 190 0.33 6.53 -19.16
N ALA A 191 1.22 6.27 -18.20
CA ALA A 191 1.70 4.92 -17.92
C ALA A 191 0.54 3.97 -17.56
N ALA A 192 -0.51 4.46 -16.90
CA ALA A 192 -1.71 3.69 -16.59
C ALA A 192 -2.55 3.39 -17.83
N SER A 193 -2.75 4.38 -18.70
CA SER A 193 -3.51 4.22 -19.93
C SER A 193 -2.84 3.20 -20.85
N GLN A 194 -1.53 3.33 -21.05
CA GLN A 194 -0.75 2.37 -21.82
C GLN A 194 -0.79 0.98 -21.18
N ALA A 195 -0.59 0.86 -19.86
CA ALA A 195 -0.51 -0.44 -19.19
C ALA A 195 -1.85 -1.19 -19.10
N TYR A 196 -2.99 -0.50 -19.13
CA TYR A 196 -4.30 -1.13 -18.95
C TYR A 196 -5.17 -1.16 -20.19
N PHE A 197 -4.95 -0.27 -21.15
CA PHE A 197 -5.79 -0.13 -22.34
C PHE A 197 -4.98 -0.03 -23.66
N ASP A 198 -3.65 -0.16 -23.59
CA ASP A 198 -2.75 -0.12 -24.75
C ASP A 198 -2.93 1.12 -25.64
N LYS A 199 -3.12 2.29 -25.03
CA LYS A 199 -3.33 3.57 -25.74
C LYS A 199 -2.88 4.79 -24.95
N PRO A 200 -2.62 5.93 -25.62
CA PRO A 200 -2.22 7.16 -24.93
C PRO A 200 -3.35 7.71 -24.05
N ALA A 201 -3.00 8.43 -22.98
CA ALA A 201 -3.97 9.05 -22.07
C ALA A 201 -4.88 10.07 -22.76
N SER A 202 -4.44 10.63 -23.88
CA SER A 202 -5.26 11.51 -24.74
C SER A 202 -6.45 10.79 -25.39
N ALA A 203 -6.40 9.46 -25.49
CA ALA A 203 -7.42 8.63 -26.14
C ALA A 203 -8.29 7.83 -25.14
N LEU A 204 -8.22 8.16 -23.85
CA LEU A 204 -9.08 7.57 -22.83
C LEU A 204 -10.54 7.94 -23.08
N THR A 205 -11.40 6.93 -23.15
CA THR A 205 -12.85 7.13 -23.13
C THR A 205 -13.31 7.51 -21.72
N GLN A 206 -14.53 8.05 -21.61
CA GLN A 206 -15.15 8.35 -20.33
C GLN A 206 -15.16 7.13 -19.39
N SER A 207 -15.43 5.95 -19.95
CA SER A 207 -15.55 4.72 -19.18
C SER A 207 -14.21 4.24 -18.64
N GLU A 208 -13.16 4.29 -19.45
CA GLU A 208 -11.80 3.91 -19.02
C GLU A 208 -11.23 4.91 -18.03
N ALA A 209 -11.45 6.21 -18.26
CA ALA A 209 -11.09 7.26 -17.32
C ALA A 209 -11.77 7.07 -15.96
N ALA A 210 -13.07 6.77 -15.96
CA ALA A 210 -13.82 6.44 -14.74
C ALA A 210 -13.25 5.19 -14.06
N ARG A 211 -12.84 4.17 -14.83
CA ARG A 211 -12.22 2.95 -14.30
C ARG A 211 -10.85 3.22 -13.67
N LEU A 212 -10.02 4.08 -14.26
CA LEU A 212 -8.75 4.52 -13.65
C LEU A 212 -9.00 5.30 -12.36
N ALA A 213 -9.97 6.22 -12.35
CA ALA A 213 -10.29 6.97 -11.16
C ALA A 213 -10.88 6.09 -10.03
N ALA A 214 -11.60 5.01 -10.39
CA ALA A 214 -12.16 4.07 -9.42
C ALA A 214 -11.11 3.29 -8.62
N VAL A 215 -9.88 3.14 -9.14
CA VAL A 215 -8.80 2.38 -8.45
C VAL A 215 -7.92 3.25 -7.53
N LEU A 216 -8.00 4.57 -7.62
CA LEU A 216 -7.19 5.53 -6.85
C LEU A 216 -7.26 5.39 -5.32
N PRO A 217 -8.38 4.97 -4.69
CA PRO A 217 -8.40 4.75 -3.25
C PRO A 217 -7.50 3.61 -2.76
N GLY A 218 -7.09 2.71 -3.65
CA GLY A 218 -6.29 1.53 -3.31
C GLY A 218 -5.53 0.95 -4.50
N PRO A 219 -4.62 1.70 -5.15
CA PRO A 219 -4.09 1.37 -6.48
C PRO A 219 -3.16 0.16 -6.49
N VAL A 220 -2.58 -0.21 -5.35
CA VAL A 220 -1.78 -1.45 -5.24
C VAL A 220 -2.66 -2.70 -5.09
N ARG A 221 -3.96 -2.52 -4.84
CA ARG A 221 -4.90 -3.58 -4.48
C ARG A 221 -6.02 -3.74 -5.51
N LEU A 222 -6.48 -2.63 -6.07
CA LEU A 222 -7.50 -2.54 -7.10
C LEU A 222 -6.82 -2.53 -8.48
N ARG A 223 -7.48 -3.08 -9.51
CA ARG A 223 -6.95 -3.15 -10.88
C ARG A 223 -7.96 -2.63 -11.89
N ALA A 224 -7.51 -1.81 -12.83
CA ALA A 224 -8.37 -1.26 -13.87
C ALA A 224 -8.59 -2.26 -15.03
N ASN A 225 -7.60 -3.10 -15.35
CA ASN A 225 -7.74 -4.13 -16.40
C ASN A 225 -8.50 -5.38 -15.93
N GLN A 226 -8.67 -5.56 -14.62
CA GLN A 226 -9.43 -6.66 -14.01
C GLN A 226 -10.31 -6.08 -12.88
N PRO A 227 -11.32 -5.26 -13.23
CA PRO A 227 -12.10 -4.53 -12.24
C PRO A 227 -12.96 -5.50 -11.42
N SER A 228 -12.92 -5.37 -10.10
CA SER A 228 -13.87 -6.07 -9.21
C SER A 228 -15.25 -5.40 -9.26
N SER A 229 -16.28 -6.03 -8.69
CA SER A 229 -17.62 -5.43 -8.58
C SER A 229 -17.58 -4.06 -7.91
N TYR A 230 -16.75 -3.90 -6.85
CA TYR A 230 -16.52 -2.60 -6.23
C TYR A 230 -15.97 -1.55 -7.21
N VAL A 231 -15.00 -1.92 -8.04
CA VAL A 231 -14.42 -1.01 -9.05
C VAL A 231 -15.47 -0.67 -10.10
N LEU A 232 -16.29 -1.63 -10.54
CA LEU A 232 -17.36 -1.40 -11.52
C LEU A 232 -18.50 -0.53 -10.96
N GLU A 233 -18.93 -0.77 -9.72
CA GLU A 233 -19.92 0.07 -9.03
C GLU A 233 -19.41 1.50 -8.86
N ARG A 234 -18.15 1.64 -8.43
CA ARG A 234 -17.52 2.95 -8.30
C ARG A 234 -17.33 3.63 -9.65
N GLN A 235 -16.96 2.88 -10.69
CA GLN A 235 -16.87 3.37 -12.06
C GLN A 235 -18.23 3.90 -12.53
N ALA A 236 -19.31 3.12 -12.39
CA ALA A 236 -20.65 3.54 -12.77
C ALA A 236 -21.11 4.78 -11.98
N TRP A 237 -20.80 4.83 -10.68
CA TRP A 237 -21.05 6.01 -9.87
C TRP A 237 -20.31 7.23 -10.41
N ILE A 238 -19.01 7.12 -10.74
CA ILE A 238 -18.21 8.19 -11.33
C ILE A 238 -18.80 8.64 -12.67
N GLU A 239 -19.12 7.70 -13.56
CA GLU A 239 -19.73 7.97 -14.87
C GLU A 239 -21.03 8.77 -14.74
N HIS A 240 -21.84 8.47 -13.71
CA HIS A 240 -23.07 9.21 -13.41
C HIS A 240 -22.82 10.65 -12.94
N GLN A 241 -21.69 10.94 -12.26
CA GLN A 241 -21.37 12.30 -11.77
C GLN A 241 -20.79 13.20 -12.87
N VAL A 242 -20.03 12.63 -13.81
CA VAL A 242 -19.29 13.39 -14.84
C VAL A 242 -20.16 14.33 -15.69
N PRO A 243 -21.37 13.95 -16.16
CA PRO A 243 -22.23 14.85 -16.93
C PRO A 243 -22.58 16.14 -16.18
N GLN A 244 -22.76 16.08 -14.86
CA GLN A 244 -23.07 17.26 -14.04
C GLN A 244 -21.87 18.22 -13.98
N LEU A 245 -20.65 17.69 -13.85
CA LEU A 245 -19.41 18.47 -13.88
C LEU A 245 -19.15 19.08 -15.27
N LYS A 246 -19.47 18.35 -16.35
CA LYS A 246 -19.39 18.86 -17.73
C LYS A 246 -20.35 20.03 -17.93
N LYS A 247 -21.61 19.89 -17.48
CA LYS A 247 -22.63 20.95 -17.56
C LYS A 247 -22.25 22.20 -16.74
N ALA A 248 -21.59 22.01 -15.60
CA ALA A 248 -21.08 23.10 -14.77
C ALA A 248 -19.86 23.82 -15.41
N GLY A 249 -19.33 23.32 -16.53
CA GLY A 249 -18.28 23.99 -17.29
C GLY A 249 -16.88 23.93 -16.66
N TYR A 250 -16.63 23.00 -15.73
CA TYR A 250 -15.42 23.00 -14.89
C TYR A 250 -14.10 22.99 -15.67
N LEU A 251 -14.06 22.35 -16.84
CA LEU A 251 -12.84 22.23 -17.66
C LEU A 251 -12.97 22.89 -19.04
N LYS A 252 -14.06 23.63 -19.30
CA LYS A 252 -14.34 24.19 -20.64
C LYS A 252 -13.27 25.22 -21.03
N GLY A 253 -12.56 24.96 -22.13
CA GLY A 253 -11.54 25.87 -22.70
C GLY A 253 -10.22 25.92 -21.93
N VAL A 254 -10.01 25.03 -20.96
CA VAL A 254 -8.81 25.03 -20.09
C VAL A 254 -8.13 23.68 -19.98
N TRP A 255 -8.70 22.63 -20.60
CA TRP A 255 -8.20 21.26 -20.53
C TRP A 255 -8.40 20.50 -21.85
N GLY A 256 -7.44 19.64 -22.21
CA GLY A 256 -7.45 18.85 -23.44
C GLY A 256 -6.81 19.56 -24.64
N PRO A 257 -6.67 18.87 -25.79
CA PRO A 257 -6.07 19.45 -26.98
C PRO A 257 -6.94 20.58 -27.54
N PRO A 258 -6.36 21.61 -28.19
CA PRO A 258 -7.16 22.61 -28.91
C PRO A 258 -8.02 21.91 -29.96
N GLU A 259 -9.32 22.23 -30.01
CA GLU A 259 -10.35 21.58 -30.84
C GLU A 259 -9.82 21.17 -32.23
N ARG A 260 -9.53 19.87 -32.39
CA ARG A 260 -9.37 19.25 -33.71
C ARG A 260 -10.66 18.52 -34.05
N ILE A 261 -11.27 18.97 -35.14
CA ILE A 261 -12.41 18.36 -35.80
C ILE A 261 -12.19 16.86 -35.94
N MET A 262 -13.07 16.05 -35.34
CA MET A 262 -13.06 14.60 -35.47
C MET A 262 -13.41 14.20 -36.90
N THR A 263 -12.44 13.64 -37.61
CA THR A 263 -12.70 12.80 -38.79
C THR A 263 -12.06 11.44 -38.57
N GLY A 264 -12.91 10.39 -38.57
CA GLY A 264 -12.53 9.10 -39.14
C GLY A 264 -12.11 7.99 -38.19
N THR A 265 -13.00 6.98 -38.11
CA THR A 265 -12.73 5.53 -38.14
C THR A 265 -12.06 4.86 -36.93
N VAL A 266 -12.89 4.10 -36.21
CA VAL A 266 -12.51 2.97 -35.34
C VAL A 266 -12.15 1.77 -36.23
N PRO A 267 -11.03 1.06 -36.05
CA PRO A 267 -10.86 -0.27 -36.60
C PRO A 267 -11.36 -1.35 -35.64
N GLU A 268 -11.99 -2.33 -36.28
CA GLU A 268 -12.77 -3.44 -35.78
C GLU A 268 -11.90 -4.63 -35.32
N ASN A 269 -12.38 -5.29 -34.27
CA ASN A 269 -12.29 -6.71 -33.89
C ASN A 269 -11.15 -7.59 -34.44
N ARG A 270 -10.43 -8.29 -33.53
CA ARG A 270 -9.72 -9.53 -33.88
C ARG A 270 -9.95 -10.60 -32.81
N LEU A 271 -10.89 -11.50 -33.11
CA LEU A 271 -11.14 -12.75 -32.39
C LEU A 271 -10.02 -13.75 -32.73
N ILE A 272 -9.52 -14.48 -31.73
CA ILE A 272 -8.63 -15.63 -31.90
C ILE A 272 -9.42 -16.88 -31.45
N PRO A 273 -9.46 -17.98 -32.23
CA PRO A 273 -10.15 -19.20 -31.84
C PRO A 273 -9.25 -20.06 -30.95
N VAL A 274 -9.84 -20.78 -29.99
CA VAL A 274 -9.18 -21.87 -29.26
C VAL A 274 -9.97 -23.14 -29.50
N SER A 275 -9.29 -24.12 -30.10
CA SER A 275 -9.75 -25.47 -30.39
C SER A 275 -9.88 -26.30 -29.12
N ASP A 276 -10.94 -27.11 -29.12
CA ASP A 276 -11.22 -28.23 -28.23
C ASP A 276 -10.21 -29.36 -28.47
N ASP A 277 -9.69 -29.97 -27.40
CA ASP A 277 -9.22 -31.36 -27.42
C ASP A 277 -9.14 -31.90 -25.98
N ARG A 278 -9.97 -32.91 -25.71
CA ARG A 278 -9.98 -33.72 -24.50
C ARG A 278 -9.04 -34.91 -24.68
N VAL A 279 -8.26 -35.25 -23.65
CA VAL A 279 -7.76 -36.62 -23.44
C VAL A 279 -7.91 -37.01 -21.97
N THR A 280 -8.65 -38.10 -21.78
CA THR A 280 -8.91 -38.88 -20.56
C THR A 280 -7.71 -39.72 -20.12
N GLN A 281 -7.45 -39.84 -18.82
CA GLN A 281 -6.94 -41.08 -18.19
C GLN A 281 -7.45 -41.22 -16.73
N ASP A 282 -7.91 -42.42 -16.39
CA ASP A 282 -8.44 -42.88 -15.09
C ASP A 282 -7.31 -43.25 -14.07
N PRO A 283 -7.62 -43.46 -12.77
CA PRO A 283 -6.66 -43.36 -11.67
C PRO A 283 -6.06 -44.72 -11.22
N PRO A 284 -4.93 -44.75 -10.50
CA PRO A 284 -4.50 -45.93 -9.76
C PRO A 284 -4.86 -45.89 -8.25
N GLN A 285 -5.19 -47.07 -7.73
CA GLN A 285 -5.56 -47.44 -6.35
C GLN A 285 -4.36 -47.42 -5.36
N PRO A 286 -4.60 -47.49 -4.02
CA PRO A 286 -3.61 -47.11 -3.01
C PRO A 286 -2.66 -48.26 -2.62
N LEU A 287 -1.40 -47.92 -2.34
CA LEU A 287 -0.40 -48.81 -1.75
C LEU A 287 -0.13 -48.44 -0.29
N LEU A 288 -0.21 -49.47 0.55
CA LEU A 288 0.08 -49.52 1.98
C LEU A 288 1.60 -49.47 2.20
N PHE A 289 2.12 -48.48 2.95
CA PHE A 289 3.46 -48.52 3.55
C PHE A 289 3.40 -47.75 4.90
N SER A 290 3.46 -48.46 6.02
CA SER A 290 4.67 -48.78 6.80
C SER A 290 5.33 -47.51 7.38
N ILE A 291 5.04 -47.27 8.67
CA ILE A 291 5.57 -46.18 9.47
C ILE A 291 7.03 -46.50 9.80
N GLN A 292 7.93 -45.64 9.32
CA GLN A 292 9.31 -45.59 9.80
C GLN A 292 9.42 -44.33 10.66
N GLU A 293 9.34 -44.50 11.99
CA GLU A 293 9.59 -43.45 12.98
C GLU A 293 11.07 -43.05 12.94
N GLY A 294 11.39 -42.09 12.08
CA GLY A 294 12.59 -41.28 12.21
C GLY A 294 12.36 -40.23 13.29
N MET A 295 13.39 -39.94 14.08
CA MET A 295 13.39 -38.91 15.14
C MET A 295 12.74 -37.62 14.62
N MET A 296 11.60 -37.25 15.20
CA MET A 296 10.85 -36.07 14.78
C MET A 296 11.35 -34.84 15.50
N THR A 297 11.84 -33.86 14.74
CA THR A 297 12.20 -32.54 15.26
C THR A 297 10.98 -31.64 15.12
N THR A 298 10.25 -31.41 16.22
CA THR A 298 9.07 -30.54 16.24
C THR A 298 9.44 -29.09 15.95
N LEU A 299 8.76 -28.49 14.97
CA LEU A 299 8.97 -27.09 14.58
C LEU A 299 8.10 -26.13 15.41
N ILE A 300 6.85 -26.50 15.65
CA ILE A 300 5.90 -25.71 16.46
C ILE A 300 5.29 -26.62 17.51
N ASN A 301 5.54 -26.31 18.78
CA ASN A 301 4.96 -27.05 19.89
C ASN A 301 3.54 -26.54 20.20
N LEU A 302 2.53 -27.20 19.64
CA LEU A 302 1.12 -26.86 19.84
C LEU A 302 0.63 -27.15 21.28
N HIS A 303 1.37 -27.92 22.08
CA HIS A 303 1.04 -28.16 23.49
C HIS A 303 1.56 -27.07 24.43
N ALA A 304 2.31 -26.08 23.93
CA ALA A 304 2.80 -24.99 24.76
C ALA A 304 1.62 -24.07 25.18
N PRO A 305 1.49 -23.73 26.49
CA PRO A 305 0.30 -23.07 27.03
C PRO A 305 0.07 -21.65 26.51
N ASP A 306 1.12 -20.99 26.02
CA ASP A 306 1.07 -19.64 25.44
C ASP A 306 0.96 -19.64 23.91
N GLU A 307 1.01 -20.81 23.27
CA GLU A 307 1.14 -20.92 21.81
C GLU A 307 -0.06 -20.31 21.08
N THR A 308 -1.30 -20.52 21.55
CA THR A 308 -2.51 -19.94 20.93
C THR A 308 -2.43 -18.41 20.78
N ALA A 309 -1.90 -17.70 21.79
CA ALA A 309 -1.79 -16.24 21.78
C ALA A 309 -0.79 -15.72 20.73
N ARG A 310 0.07 -16.60 20.21
CA ARG A 310 1.06 -16.27 19.19
C ARG A 310 0.48 -16.29 17.79
N TRP A 311 -0.77 -16.72 17.60
CA TRP A 311 -1.40 -16.77 16.28
C TRP A 311 -2.36 -15.60 16.08
N HIS A 312 -2.31 -15.01 14.89
CA HIS A 312 -3.11 -13.86 14.51
C HIS A 312 -3.84 -14.12 13.20
N VAL A 313 -5.16 -13.95 13.23
CA VAL A 313 -6.00 -14.08 12.05
C VAL A 313 -5.91 -12.81 11.19
N ILE A 314 -5.71 -13.00 9.89
CA ILE A 314 -5.65 -11.95 8.88
C ILE A 314 -6.62 -12.35 7.76
N ASN A 315 -7.81 -11.76 7.81
CA ASN A 315 -8.84 -11.98 6.80
C ASN A 315 -8.82 -10.89 5.72
N ASP A 316 -9.60 -11.13 4.67
CA ASP A 316 -9.81 -10.21 3.55
C ASP A 316 -10.52 -8.88 3.92
N GLY A 317 -10.83 -8.64 5.20
CA GLY A 317 -11.42 -7.40 5.69
C GLY A 317 -10.63 -6.12 5.37
N VAL A 318 -9.33 -6.22 5.13
CA VAL A 318 -8.51 -5.07 4.67
C VAL A 318 -8.89 -4.65 3.24
N MET A 319 -9.53 -5.53 2.46
CA MET A 319 -10.12 -5.28 1.13
C MET A 319 -11.63 -5.05 1.17
N GLY A 320 -12.23 -5.02 2.38
CA GLY A 320 -13.68 -4.99 2.57
C GLY A 320 -14.34 -6.37 2.50
N GLY A 321 -13.56 -7.43 2.22
CA GLY A 321 -14.02 -8.81 2.19
C GLY A 321 -14.73 -9.21 3.48
N LEU A 322 -15.70 -10.12 3.33
CA LEU A 322 -16.56 -10.57 4.43
C LEU A 322 -16.16 -11.96 4.94
N SER A 323 -14.99 -12.48 4.54
CA SER A 323 -14.53 -13.76 5.08
C SER A 323 -14.18 -13.59 6.55
N ARG A 324 -14.60 -14.57 7.35
CA ARG A 324 -14.36 -14.60 8.79
C ARG A 324 -13.66 -15.90 9.13
N SER A 325 -12.73 -15.86 10.07
CA SER A 325 -12.08 -17.06 10.57
C SER A 325 -11.62 -16.85 12.00
N ARG A 326 -11.36 -17.96 12.67
CA ARG A 326 -10.77 -18.05 14.00
C ARG A 326 -9.66 -19.09 13.98
N PHE A 327 -8.79 -19.01 14.96
CA PHE A 327 -7.73 -19.99 15.19
C PHE A 327 -7.60 -20.21 16.68
N ASP A 328 -7.74 -21.45 17.10
CA ASP A 328 -7.70 -21.86 18.50
C ASP A 328 -6.92 -23.18 18.60
N ILE A 329 -6.29 -23.46 19.75
CA ILE A 329 -5.62 -24.74 20.00
C ILE A 329 -6.34 -25.42 21.16
N SER A 330 -6.71 -26.70 20.99
CA SER A 330 -7.37 -27.49 22.03
C SER A 330 -6.41 -27.90 23.14
N GLU A 331 -6.94 -28.32 24.29
CA GLU A 331 -6.14 -28.87 25.40
C GLU A 331 -5.33 -30.11 24.99
N ASP A 332 -5.84 -30.87 24.02
CA ASP A 332 -5.16 -32.03 23.43
C ASP A 332 -4.07 -31.67 22.41
N GLY A 333 -3.75 -30.37 22.23
CA GLY A 333 -2.70 -29.89 21.33
C GLY A 333 -3.08 -29.85 19.85
N VAL A 334 -4.37 -29.90 19.52
CA VAL A 334 -4.84 -29.80 18.12
C VAL A 334 -5.18 -28.36 17.80
N ALA A 335 -4.48 -27.77 16.84
CA ALA A 335 -4.78 -26.43 16.35
C ALA A 335 -5.90 -26.46 15.30
N VAL A 336 -6.89 -25.59 15.43
CA VAL A 336 -8.09 -25.54 14.59
C VAL A 336 -8.19 -24.19 13.91
N PHE A 337 -7.95 -24.17 12.59
CA PHE A 337 -8.18 -23.03 11.72
C PHE A 337 -9.52 -23.18 11.00
N THR A 338 -10.50 -22.36 11.32
CA THR A 338 -11.87 -22.53 10.78
C THR A 338 -12.57 -21.19 10.57
N GLY A 339 -13.54 -21.16 9.67
CA GLY A 339 -14.25 -19.94 9.33
C GLY A 339 -15.26 -20.11 8.21
N GLU A 340 -15.59 -18.99 7.60
CA GLU A 340 -16.50 -18.86 6.46
C GLU A 340 -15.84 -17.99 5.41
N ILE A 341 -15.62 -18.54 4.21
CA ILE A 341 -15.14 -17.80 3.06
C ILE A 341 -16.31 -17.13 2.37
N SER A 342 -16.20 -15.82 2.16
CA SER A 342 -17.15 -15.04 1.36
C SER A 342 -16.46 -14.43 0.16
N LEU A 343 -17.02 -14.61 -1.03
CA LEU A 343 -16.56 -13.92 -2.24
C LEU A 343 -17.07 -12.48 -2.34
N ALA A 344 -17.94 -12.06 -1.41
CA ALA A 344 -18.43 -10.70 -1.34
C ALA A 344 -17.28 -9.71 -1.08
N ASN A 345 -17.40 -8.49 -1.61
CA ASN A 345 -16.44 -7.41 -1.45
C ASN A 345 -15.00 -7.78 -1.85
N SER A 346 -14.85 -8.55 -2.93
CA SER A 346 -13.54 -9.04 -3.42
C SER A 346 -12.79 -9.88 -2.36
N GLY A 347 -13.55 -10.52 -1.49
CA GLY A 347 -13.06 -11.49 -0.54
C GLY A 347 -12.66 -12.81 -1.20
N GLY A 348 -12.57 -13.84 -0.39
CA GLY A 348 -12.28 -15.19 -0.87
C GLY A 348 -11.02 -15.79 -0.26
N PHE A 349 -10.53 -15.24 0.85
CA PHE A 349 -9.48 -15.89 1.62
C PHE A 349 -9.63 -15.70 3.12
N ALA A 350 -9.12 -16.69 3.85
CA ALA A 350 -8.83 -16.60 5.26
C ALA A 350 -7.37 -16.96 5.48
N SER A 351 -6.69 -16.27 6.41
CA SER A 351 -5.30 -16.56 6.74
C SER A 351 -5.08 -16.45 8.24
N VAL A 352 -4.19 -17.27 8.76
CA VAL A 352 -3.66 -17.17 10.11
C VAL A 352 -2.14 -17.19 10.05
N ARG A 353 -1.47 -16.40 10.88
CA ARG A 353 -0.02 -16.34 10.97
C ARG A 353 0.44 -16.37 12.40
N ARG A 354 1.54 -17.08 12.65
CA ARG A 354 2.21 -17.08 13.95
C ARG A 354 3.11 -15.84 14.11
N ALA A 355 3.31 -15.35 15.32
CA ALA A 355 4.23 -14.25 15.60
C ALA A 355 5.66 -14.61 15.15
N PRO A 356 6.42 -13.67 14.54
CA PRO A 356 7.75 -13.99 14.01
C PRO A 356 8.77 -14.36 15.10
N GLU A 357 9.56 -15.41 14.88
CA GLU A 357 10.71 -15.80 15.71
C GLU A 357 11.78 -16.53 14.90
N ALA A 358 12.97 -16.76 15.43
CA ALA A 358 13.92 -17.66 14.79
C ALA A 358 13.45 -19.12 14.95
N LEU A 359 13.06 -19.77 13.84
CA LEU A 359 12.42 -21.09 13.86
C LEU A 359 13.41 -22.27 13.73
N GLY A 360 14.71 -21.98 13.60
CA GLY A 360 15.76 -23.01 13.67
C GLY A 360 15.70 -24.08 12.56
N MET A 361 15.15 -23.79 11.38
CA MET A 361 14.94 -24.78 10.31
C MET A 361 16.22 -25.23 9.57
N GLY A 362 17.41 -24.93 10.11
CA GLY A 362 18.72 -24.93 9.45
C GLY A 362 18.91 -25.92 8.29
N GLN A 363 19.24 -27.18 8.60
CA GLN A 363 19.55 -28.22 7.61
C GLN A 363 18.33 -29.01 7.13
N ALA A 364 17.12 -28.65 7.59
CA ALA A 364 15.91 -29.38 7.23
C ALA A 364 15.63 -29.27 5.72
N ARG A 365 15.04 -30.32 5.16
CA ARG A 365 14.69 -30.44 3.73
C ARG A 365 13.25 -30.03 3.45
N GLY A 366 12.42 -29.92 4.47
CA GLY A 366 11.01 -29.57 4.35
C GLY A 366 10.29 -29.51 5.68
N ILE A 367 8.98 -29.32 5.60
CA ILE A 367 8.06 -29.37 6.75
C ILE A 367 7.10 -30.54 6.54
N ARG A 368 6.86 -31.29 7.60
CA ARG A 368 5.83 -32.33 7.66
C ARG A 368 4.68 -31.80 8.52
N LEU A 369 3.46 -32.00 8.04
CA LEU A 369 2.25 -31.65 8.76
C LEU A 369 1.39 -32.89 8.96
N GLN A 370 0.85 -33.07 10.16
CA GLN A 370 -0.29 -33.94 10.39
C GLN A 370 -1.56 -33.08 10.38
N VAL A 371 -2.45 -33.28 9.41
CA VAL A 371 -3.64 -32.44 9.22
C VAL A 371 -4.90 -33.25 8.97
N ARG A 372 -6.05 -32.70 9.36
CA ARG A 372 -7.39 -33.18 8.99
C ARG A 372 -8.19 -31.99 8.50
N GLY A 373 -8.80 -32.08 7.33
CA GLY A 373 -9.50 -30.94 6.73
C GLY A 373 -10.88 -31.31 6.20
N ASP A 374 -11.37 -30.48 5.29
CA ASP A 374 -12.72 -30.46 4.75
C ASP A 374 -12.77 -30.75 3.25
N GLY A 375 -11.72 -31.36 2.70
CA GLY A 375 -11.60 -31.61 1.26
C GLY A 375 -11.02 -30.44 0.47
N ARG A 376 -10.76 -29.29 1.10
CA ARG A 376 -10.27 -28.09 0.41
C ARG A 376 -8.75 -28.07 0.31
N THR A 377 -8.24 -27.19 -0.56
CA THR A 377 -6.80 -27.00 -0.76
C THR A 377 -6.31 -25.77 0.01
N TYR A 378 -5.41 -26.01 0.96
CA TYR A 378 -4.80 -25.00 1.80
C TYR A 378 -3.39 -24.68 1.34
N GLN A 379 -2.84 -23.61 1.91
CA GLN A 379 -1.48 -23.14 1.67
C GLN A 379 -0.71 -23.09 2.98
N LEU A 380 0.48 -23.69 3.01
CA LEU A 380 1.49 -23.38 4.02
C LEU A 380 2.31 -22.18 3.52
N ARG A 381 2.48 -21.17 4.38
CA ARG A 381 3.18 -19.92 4.05
C ARG A 381 4.32 -19.65 5.01
N LEU A 382 5.50 -19.40 4.44
CA LEU A 382 6.73 -19.11 5.16
C LEU A 382 7.23 -17.71 4.81
N ARG A 383 7.80 -16.96 5.76
CA ARG A 383 8.39 -15.63 5.49
C ARG A 383 9.73 -15.49 6.18
N SER A 384 10.65 -14.80 5.53
CA SER A 384 11.98 -14.48 6.07
C SER A 384 12.05 -13.15 6.82
N ASP A 385 11.01 -12.33 6.72
CA ASP A 385 10.95 -10.97 7.29
C ASP A 385 9.62 -10.77 8.03
N THR A 386 9.61 -9.83 8.97
CA THR A 386 8.47 -9.41 9.78
C THR A 386 7.64 -8.31 9.13
N ASP A 387 8.14 -7.66 8.07
CA ASP A 387 7.35 -6.69 7.28
C ASP A 387 6.19 -7.40 6.55
N ASP A 388 4.94 -6.94 6.73
CA ASP A 388 3.76 -7.41 6.02
C ASP A 388 3.85 -7.25 4.50
N ASN A 389 4.67 -6.33 4.02
CA ASN A 389 4.98 -6.14 2.59
C ASN A 389 6.18 -6.96 2.11
N ALA A 390 6.74 -7.86 2.93
CA ALA A 390 7.71 -8.81 2.46
C ALA A 390 7.09 -9.90 1.57
N MET A 391 7.93 -10.51 0.75
CA MET A 391 7.63 -11.74 0.03
C MET A 391 7.36 -12.88 1.01
N ALA A 392 6.46 -13.78 0.65
CA ALA A 392 6.26 -15.05 1.32
C ALA A 392 6.67 -16.19 0.38
N TYR A 393 6.91 -17.37 0.93
CA TYR A 393 7.02 -18.60 0.18
C TYR A 393 5.75 -19.41 0.44
N ARG A 394 5.19 -20.00 -0.61
CA ARG A 394 3.93 -20.75 -0.54
C ARG A 394 4.12 -22.14 -1.09
N GLN A 395 3.50 -23.12 -0.43
CA GLN A 395 3.20 -24.40 -1.03
C GLN A 395 1.74 -24.79 -0.75
N HIS A 396 1.08 -25.41 -1.72
CA HIS A 396 -0.28 -25.90 -1.57
C HIS A 396 -0.30 -27.33 -1.04
N PHE A 397 -1.34 -27.67 -0.27
CA PHE A 397 -1.65 -29.04 0.10
C PHE A 397 -3.17 -29.26 0.12
N ALA A 398 -3.60 -30.40 -0.43
CA ALA A 398 -5.00 -30.81 -0.40
C ALA A 398 -5.30 -31.58 0.89
N THR A 399 -6.51 -31.44 1.39
CA THR A 399 -7.02 -32.22 2.53
C THR A 399 -8.09 -33.19 2.05
N THR A 400 -8.31 -34.25 2.82
CA THR A 400 -9.41 -35.19 2.63
C THR A 400 -10.43 -34.96 3.73
N ASP A 401 -11.71 -34.90 3.37
CA ASP A 401 -12.79 -34.56 4.32
C ASP A 401 -12.77 -35.50 5.53
N ARG A 402 -12.56 -34.93 6.71
CA ARG A 402 -12.56 -35.60 8.03
C ARG A 402 -11.56 -36.75 8.20
N GLN A 403 -10.52 -36.81 7.37
CA GLN A 403 -9.46 -37.81 7.52
C GLN A 403 -8.13 -37.17 7.91
N TRP A 404 -7.49 -37.72 8.95
CA TRP A 404 -6.12 -37.38 9.31
C TRP A 404 -5.17 -37.91 8.24
N GLN A 405 -4.28 -37.05 7.77
CA GLN A 405 -3.27 -37.38 6.76
C GLN A 405 -1.96 -36.68 7.08
N GLU A 406 -0.87 -37.32 6.69
CA GLU A 406 0.46 -36.71 6.69
C GLU A 406 0.68 -35.99 5.36
N VAL A 407 1.15 -34.74 5.43
CA VAL A 407 1.51 -33.94 4.26
C VAL A 407 2.98 -33.55 4.36
N GLN A 408 3.75 -33.93 3.35
CA GLN A 408 5.18 -33.59 3.25
C GLN A 408 5.38 -32.43 2.29
N LEU A 409 6.01 -31.36 2.79
CA LEU A 409 6.16 -30.07 2.12
C LEU A 409 7.65 -29.74 1.96
N PRO A 410 8.32 -30.30 0.92
CA PRO A 410 9.74 -30.08 0.70
C PRO A 410 10.03 -28.62 0.32
N PHE A 411 11.08 -28.03 0.90
CA PHE A 411 11.45 -26.63 0.68
C PHE A 411 11.74 -26.29 -0.79
N SER A 412 12.22 -27.26 -1.57
CA SER A 412 12.48 -27.10 -3.00
C SER A 412 11.23 -26.83 -3.86
N ARG A 413 10.04 -27.11 -3.33
CA ARG A 413 8.76 -26.91 -4.03
C ARG A 413 7.98 -25.69 -3.53
N PHE A 414 8.58 -24.88 -2.65
CA PHE A 414 7.97 -23.62 -2.23
C PHE A 414 8.15 -22.55 -3.31
N GLU A 415 7.05 -21.91 -3.67
CA GLU A 415 7.03 -20.82 -4.62
C GLU A 415 7.16 -19.48 -3.88
N PRO A 416 8.14 -18.63 -4.25
CA PRO A 416 8.14 -17.25 -3.79
C PRO A 416 6.92 -16.51 -4.35
N VAL A 417 6.18 -15.85 -3.47
CA VAL A 417 4.96 -15.12 -3.77
C VAL A 417 4.93 -13.75 -3.11
N TYR A 418 4.44 -12.77 -3.85
CA TYR A 418 4.09 -11.46 -3.30
C TYR A 418 2.64 -11.14 -3.62
N ARG A 419 1.83 -10.96 -2.57
CA ARG A 419 0.38 -10.70 -2.67
C ARG A 419 -0.35 -11.66 -3.63
N GLY A 420 0.01 -12.95 -3.56
CA GLY A 420 -0.60 -14.03 -4.33
C GLY A 420 -0.05 -14.24 -5.75
N ARG A 421 0.87 -13.39 -6.23
CA ARG A 421 1.58 -13.59 -7.50
C ARG A 421 2.89 -14.33 -7.26
N VAL A 422 3.20 -15.32 -8.10
CA VAL A 422 4.49 -16.02 -8.11
C VAL A 422 5.57 -15.07 -8.64
N LEU A 423 6.75 -15.14 -8.02
CA LEU A 423 7.92 -14.34 -8.37
C LEU A 423 8.98 -15.27 -8.99
N PRO A 424 9.03 -15.46 -10.31
CA PRO A 424 9.89 -16.45 -10.94
C PRO A 424 11.39 -16.22 -10.69
N ASP A 425 11.81 -14.96 -10.54
CA ASP A 425 13.22 -14.57 -10.37
C ASP A 425 13.63 -14.37 -8.89
N ALA A 426 12.74 -14.70 -7.94
CA ALA A 426 13.04 -14.55 -6.52
C ALA A 426 13.97 -15.67 -6.02
N PRO A 427 14.80 -15.40 -4.99
CA PRO A 427 15.67 -16.41 -4.41
C PRO A 427 14.86 -17.59 -3.90
N LEU A 428 15.45 -18.79 -3.98
CA LEU A 428 14.87 -19.98 -3.35
C LEU A 428 14.77 -19.80 -1.84
N LEU A 429 13.86 -20.55 -1.24
CA LEU A 429 13.65 -20.55 0.21
C LEU A 429 14.96 -20.93 0.92
N ASP A 430 15.45 -20.03 1.78
CA ASP A 430 16.55 -20.28 2.71
C ASP A 430 15.97 -20.58 4.11
N PRO A 431 15.99 -21.85 4.57
CA PRO A 431 15.38 -22.25 5.83
C PRO A 431 15.94 -21.50 7.05
N ALA A 432 17.24 -21.15 7.02
CA ALA A 432 17.89 -20.43 8.11
C ALA A 432 17.37 -18.99 8.28
N ARG A 433 16.75 -18.42 7.24
CA ARG A 433 16.17 -17.08 7.26
C ARG A 433 14.70 -17.06 7.60
N ILE A 434 14.00 -18.20 7.62
CA ILE A 434 12.56 -18.21 7.87
C ILE A 434 12.26 -17.84 9.32
N ARG A 435 11.38 -16.84 9.48
CA ARG A 435 10.97 -16.29 10.77
C ARG A 435 9.48 -16.48 11.07
N GLN A 436 8.65 -16.74 10.08
CA GLN A 436 7.20 -16.81 10.26
C GLN A 436 6.60 -17.98 9.50
N VAL A 437 5.63 -18.65 10.14
CA VAL A 437 4.78 -19.70 9.55
C VAL A 437 3.33 -19.23 9.60
N GLY A 438 2.54 -19.61 8.59
CA GLY A 438 1.10 -19.37 8.57
C GLY A 438 0.36 -20.30 7.63
N PHE A 439 -0.94 -20.40 7.84
CA PHE A 439 -1.85 -21.14 6.97
C PHE A 439 -2.77 -20.16 6.24
N MET A 440 -3.15 -20.52 5.02
CA MET A 440 -4.13 -19.74 4.24
C MET A 440 -5.03 -20.66 3.44
N LEU A 441 -6.31 -20.32 3.41
CA LEU A 441 -7.27 -20.83 2.45
C LEU A 441 -7.59 -19.71 1.45
N ALA A 442 -7.41 -19.97 0.15
CA ALA A 442 -7.61 -18.98 -0.91
C ALA A 442 -8.02 -19.65 -2.25
N ASP A 443 -8.86 -20.66 -2.16
CA ASP A 443 -9.34 -21.49 -3.29
C ASP A 443 -10.50 -20.85 -4.06
N LYS A 444 -10.99 -19.68 -3.63
CA LYS A 444 -12.14 -18.96 -4.20
C LYS A 444 -13.45 -19.74 -4.16
N ALA A 445 -13.59 -20.72 -3.27
CA ALA A 445 -14.89 -21.35 -3.00
C ALA A 445 -15.56 -20.66 -1.80
N PRO A 446 -16.78 -20.11 -1.92
CA PRO A 446 -17.50 -19.59 -0.77
C PRO A 446 -17.98 -20.76 0.11
N GLY A 447 -18.18 -20.48 1.40
CA GLY A 447 -18.72 -21.45 2.35
C GLY A 447 -17.81 -21.71 3.54
N PRO A 448 -18.27 -22.56 4.48
CA PRO A 448 -17.53 -22.88 5.68
C PRO A 448 -16.23 -23.61 5.33
N PHE A 449 -15.27 -23.52 6.24
CA PHE A 449 -14.07 -24.33 6.16
C PHE A 449 -13.55 -24.74 7.53
N VAL A 450 -12.82 -25.85 7.56
CA VAL A 450 -12.10 -26.32 8.75
C VAL A 450 -10.81 -27.03 8.35
N LEU A 451 -9.73 -26.65 9.03
CA LEU A 451 -8.43 -27.29 8.99
C LEU A 451 -7.96 -27.52 10.43
N GLU A 452 -7.77 -28.78 10.79
CA GLU A 452 -7.18 -29.21 12.05
C GLU A 452 -5.74 -29.64 11.80
N ILE A 453 -4.84 -29.24 12.70
CA ILE A 453 -3.40 -29.46 12.61
C ILE A 453 -2.98 -30.14 13.90
N GLY A 454 -2.52 -31.38 13.79
CA GLY A 454 -2.03 -32.20 14.90
C GLY A 454 -0.55 -31.99 15.15
N SER A 455 0.25 -31.78 14.10
CA SER A 455 1.69 -31.52 14.24
C SER A 455 2.25 -30.66 13.11
N VAL A 456 3.35 -29.96 13.43
CA VAL A 456 4.18 -29.21 12.49
C VAL A 456 5.63 -29.53 12.81
N ASP A 457 6.24 -30.38 11.99
CA ASP A 457 7.56 -30.97 12.24
C ASP A 457 8.53 -30.70 11.09
N LEU A 458 9.82 -30.73 11.37
CA LEU A 458 10.87 -30.65 10.35
C LEU A 458 11.10 -32.01 9.69
N MET A 459 11.33 -31.98 8.39
CA MET A 459 11.85 -33.13 7.63
C MET A 459 13.36 -33.00 7.55
N GLU A 460 14.11 -33.97 8.05
CA GLU A 460 15.58 -34.01 7.98
C GLU A 460 16.14 -34.46 6.61
#